data_AF-A0A150X4Y9-F1
#
_entry.id   AF-A0A150X4Y9-F1
#
_cell.length_a   1.000
_cell.length_b   1.000
_cell.length_c   1.000
_cell.angle_alpha   90.00
_cell.angle_beta   90.00
_cell.angle_gamma   90.00
#
_symmetry.space_group_name_H-M   'P 1'
#
loop_
_entity.id
_entity.type
_entity.pdbx_description
1 polymer ?
#
loop_
_entity_poly.entity_id
_entity_poly.type
_entity_poly.pdbx_seq_one_letter_code
_entity_poly.pdbx_strand_id
1 'polypeptide(L)'
;MSDQNEYSELSNDELSRKLNKFKKLQLGIFIAALVASVAVAVVSFSKNATQGYQIIPLFLIVGIAYPFMAFGGIRKKIKTELDSRSKH
;
A
#
# COMPACT_ATOMS: atom_id res chain seq x y z
N MET A 1 1.71 28.34 -12.13
CA MET A 1 0.46 28.50 -11.34
C MET A 1 0.47 27.42 -10.28
N SER A 2 0.62 27.84 -9.02
CA SER A 2 0.56 27.08 -7.75
C SER A 2 1.04 25.61 -7.77
N ASP A 3 2.37 25.43 -7.75
CA ASP A 3 3.04 24.26 -7.14
C ASP A 3 2.86 24.24 -5.60
N GLN A 4 1.68 24.63 -5.10
CA GLN A 4 1.36 24.50 -3.69
C GLN A 4 1.05 23.03 -3.45
N ASN A 5 1.92 22.37 -2.69
CA ASN A 5 1.77 20.99 -2.28
C ASN A 5 0.34 20.82 -1.73
N GLU A 6 -0.46 19.90 -2.26
CA GLU A 6 -1.88 19.71 -1.89
C GLU A 6 -2.07 19.36 -0.39
N TYR A 7 -0.96 19.13 0.32
CA TYR A 7 -0.88 18.87 1.74
C TYR A 7 -0.42 20.10 2.56
N SER A 8 -0.08 21.23 1.94
CA SER A 8 0.42 22.43 2.63
C SER A 8 -0.65 23.12 3.48
N GLU A 9 -1.93 22.95 3.15
CA GLU A 9 -3.04 23.53 3.92
C GLU A 9 -3.49 22.67 5.11
N LEU A 10 -3.00 21.42 5.19
CA LEU A 10 -3.39 20.49 6.24
C LEU A 10 -2.54 20.69 7.51
N SER A 11 -3.13 20.45 8.68
CA SER A 11 -2.40 20.46 9.95
C SER A 11 -1.44 19.27 10.05
N ASN A 12 -0.37 19.40 10.85
CA ASN A 12 0.59 18.32 11.12
C ASN A 12 -0.09 17.05 11.64
N ASP A 13 -1.14 17.21 12.45
CA ASP A 13 -1.95 16.10 12.96
C ASP A 13 -2.73 15.39 11.84
N GLU A 14 -3.26 16.15 10.88
CA GLU A 14 -4.00 15.62 9.74
C GLU A 14 -3.08 14.89 8.77
N LEU A 15 -1.89 15.44 8.50
CA LEU A 15 -0.86 14.76 7.71
C LEU A 15 -0.46 13.44 8.35
N SER A 16 -0.20 13.45 9.66
CA SER A 16 0.22 12.26 10.41
C SER A 16 -0.88 11.19 10.43
N ARG A 17 -2.15 11.59 10.62
CA ARG A 17 -3.31 10.68 10.54
C ARG A 17 -3.46 10.09 9.14
N LYS A 18 -3.36 10.90 8.07
CA LYS A 18 -3.42 10.42 6.67
C LYS A 18 -2.27 9.45 6.37
N LEU A 19 -1.04 9.78 6.78
CA LEU A 19 0.12 8.92 6.58
C LEU A 19 -0.05 7.55 7.26
N ASN A 20 -0.54 7.54 8.50
CA ASN A 20 -0.83 6.30 9.21
C ASN A 20 -1.99 5.51 8.60
N LYS A 21 -3.03 6.19 8.08
CA LYS A 21 -4.13 5.53 7.36
C LYS A 21 -3.63 4.80 6.11
N PHE A 22 -2.77 5.44 5.31
CA PHE A 22 -2.16 4.79 4.14
C PHE A 22 -1.25 3.63 4.50
N LYS A 23 -0.46 3.74 5.58
CA LYS A 23 0.32 2.61 6.11
C LYS A 23 -0.57 1.43 6.49
N LYS A 24 -1.65 1.67 7.22
CA LYS A 24 -2.61 0.63 7.64
C LYS A 24 -3.31 -0.01 6.44
N LEU A 25 -3.71 0.78 5.45
CA LEU A 25 -4.31 0.27 4.20
C LEU A 25 -3.33 -0.60 3.43
N GLN A 26 -2.10 -0.16 3.26
CA GLN A 26 -1.05 -0.94 2.59
C GLN A 26 -0.79 -2.27 3.31
N LEU A 27 -0.72 -2.24 4.65
CA LEU A 27 -0.57 -3.45 5.46
C LEU A 27 -1.78 -4.39 5.31
N GLY A 28 -3.00 -3.85 5.32
CA GLY A 28 -4.22 -4.62 5.15
C GLY A 28 -4.29 -5.33 3.80
N ILE A 29 -3.94 -4.64 2.72
CA ILE A 29 -3.89 -5.22 1.36
C ILE A 29 -2.81 -6.31 1.29
N PHE A 30 -1.65 -6.07 1.89
CA PHE A 30 -0.58 -7.06 1.94
C PHE A 30 -1.01 -8.36 2.66
N ILE A 31 -1.63 -8.22 3.83
CA ILE A 31 -2.15 -9.36 4.59
C ILE A 31 -3.22 -10.09 3.79
N ALA A 32 -4.15 -9.37 3.18
CA ALA A 32 -5.20 -9.97 2.35
C ALA A 32 -4.63 -10.76 1.16
N ALA A 33 -3.60 -10.22 0.49
CA ALA A 33 -2.93 -10.90 -0.62
C ALA A 33 -2.19 -12.17 -0.19
N LEU A 34 -1.55 -12.16 0.99
CA LEU A 34 -0.94 -13.34 1.57
C LEU A 34 -1.99 -14.42 1.90
N VAL A 35 -3.08 -14.03 2.56
CA VAL A 35 -4.17 -14.95 2.91
C VAL A 35 -4.79 -15.56 1.64
N ALA A 36 -5.05 -14.74 0.61
CA ALA A 36 -5.56 -15.21 -0.67
C ALA A 36 -4.59 -16.19 -1.36
N SER A 37 -3.29 -15.89 -1.33
CA SER A 37 -2.25 -16.75 -1.90
C SER A 37 -2.20 -18.13 -1.22
N VAL A 38 -2.30 -18.15 0.12
CA VAL A 38 -2.37 -19.40 0.89
C VAL A 38 -3.65 -20.17 0.56
N ALA A 39 -4.80 -19.51 0.49
CA ALA A 39 -6.07 -20.14 0.14
C ALA A 39 -6.01 -20.78 -1.26
N VAL A 40 -5.45 -20.07 -2.25
CA VAL A 40 -5.26 -20.60 -3.60
C VAL A 40 -4.31 -21.80 -3.60
N ALA A 41 -3.22 -21.77 -2.83
CA ALA A 41 -2.30 -22.89 -2.72
C ALA A 41 -2.97 -24.15 -2.16
N VAL A 42 -3.78 -24.00 -1.11
CA VAL A 42 -4.53 -25.11 -0.48
C VAL A 42 -5.57 -25.69 -1.45
N VAL A 43 -6.32 -24.84 -2.15
CA VAL A 43 -7.31 -25.28 -3.13
C VAL A 43 -6.63 -25.97 -4.33
N SER A 44 -5.52 -25.43 -4.82
CA SER A 44 -4.77 -26.02 -5.94
C SER A 44 -4.21 -27.39 -5.57
N PHE A 45 -3.71 -27.54 -4.35
CA PHE A 45 -3.22 -28.81 -3.82
C PHE A 45 -4.35 -29.85 -3.70
N SER A 46 -5.46 -29.48 -3.07
CA SER A 46 -6.61 -30.38 -2.89
C SER A 46 -7.29 -30.81 -4.19
N LYS A 47 -7.25 -29.98 -5.24
CA LYS A 47 -7.87 -30.27 -6.54
C LYS A 47 -6.91 -30.82 -7.58
N ASN A 48 -5.63 -31.05 -7.26
CA ASN A 48 -4.59 -31.39 -8.23
C ASN A 48 -4.54 -30.44 -9.44
N ALA A 49 -4.87 -29.16 -9.22
CA ALA A 49 -4.99 -28.16 -10.27
C ALA A 49 -3.74 -27.26 -10.27
N THR A 50 -2.67 -27.71 -10.95
CA THR A 50 -1.37 -27.01 -10.98
C THR A 50 -1.43 -25.60 -11.58
N GLN A 51 -2.46 -25.30 -12.37
CA GLN A 51 -2.72 -23.96 -12.92
C GLN A 51 -2.98 -22.91 -11.82
N GLY A 52 -3.56 -23.31 -10.69
CA GLY A 52 -3.86 -22.37 -9.60
C GLY A 52 -2.60 -21.78 -8.96
N TYR A 53 -1.48 -22.51 -8.95
CA TYR A 53 -0.20 -21.99 -8.47
C TYR A 53 0.34 -20.85 -9.33
N GLN A 54 0.01 -20.81 -10.62
CA GLN A 54 0.48 -19.77 -11.54
C GLN A 54 -0.14 -18.40 -11.25
N ILE A 55 -1.29 -18.37 -10.57
CA ILE A 55 -1.99 -17.13 -10.19
C ILE A 55 -1.44 -16.50 -8.91
N ILE A 56 -0.74 -17.28 -8.07
CA ILE A 56 -0.19 -16.79 -6.79
C ILE A 56 0.80 -15.63 -6.99
N PRO A 57 1.79 -15.72 -7.91
CA PRO A 57 2.69 -14.59 -8.19
C PRO A 57 1.95 -13.31 -8.60
N LEU A 58 0.87 -13.43 -9.37
CA LEU A 58 0.05 -12.28 -9.77
C LEU A 58 -0.61 -11.63 -8.55
N PHE A 59 -1.20 -12.42 -7.65
CA PHE A 59 -1.78 -11.88 -6.41
C PHE A 59 -0.75 -11.20 -5.52
N LEU A 60 0.46 -11.74 -5.42
CA LEU A 60 1.52 -11.13 -4.65
C LEU A 60 2.00 -9.82 -5.28
N ILE A 61 2.21 -9.77 -6.59
CA ILE A 61 2.59 -8.54 -7.30
C ILE A 61 1.51 -7.48 -7.13
N VAL A 62 0.23 -7.82 -7.36
CA VAL A 62 -0.88 -6.88 -7.22
C VAL A 62 -1.05 -6.46 -5.74
N GLY A 63 -0.91 -7.38 -4.80
CA GLY A 63 -1.04 -7.11 -3.37
C GLY A 63 0.12 -6.34 -2.74
N ILE A 64 1.28 -6.30 -3.39
CA ILE A 64 2.50 -5.66 -2.88
C ILE A 64 2.88 -4.43 -3.71
N ALA A 65 3.13 -4.64 -5.00
CA ALA A 65 3.68 -3.62 -5.89
C ALA A 65 2.68 -2.47 -6.15
N TYR A 66 1.41 -2.80 -6.37
CA TYR A 66 0.40 -1.78 -6.64
C TYR A 66 0.16 -0.84 -5.44
N PRO A 67 -0.04 -1.33 -4.19
CA PRO A 67 -0.10 -0.45 -3.02
C PRO A 67 1.16 0.39 -2.84
N PHE A 68 2.34 -0.16 -3.15
CA PHE A 68 3.59 0.60 -3.09
C PHE A 68 3.62 1.74 -4.10
N MET A 69 3.17 1.53 -5.33
CA MET A 69 3.10 2.59 -6.33
C MET A 69 2.00 3.61 -6.01
N ALA A 70 0.78 3.14 -5.72
CA ALA A 70 -0.38 3.99 -5.46
C ALA A 70 -0.18 4.87 -4.21
N PHE A 71 0.34 4.30 -3.12
CA PHE A 71 0.53 5.05 -1.87
C PHE A 71 1.93 5.62 -1.71
N GLY A 72 2.93 5.14 -2.45
CA GLY A 72 4.33 5.58 -2.31
C GLY A 72 4.50 7.06 -2.63
N GLY A 73 3.92 7.53 -3.74
CA GLY A 73 3.98 8.95 -4.12
C GLY A 73 3.30 9.85 -3.09
N ILE A 74 2.12 9.45 -2.62
CA ILE A 74 1.35 10.17 -1.59
C ILE A 74 2.12 10.21 -0.26
N ARG A 75 2.62 9.07 0.21
CA ARG A 75 3.39 8.99 1.46
C ARG A 75 4.68 9.80 1.37
N LYS A 76 5.35 9.85 0.22
CA LYS A 76 6.54 10.67 0.01
C LYS A 76 6.22 12.16 0.11
N LYS A 77 5.17 12.64 -0.58
CA LYS A 77 4.74 14.05 -0.52
C LYS A 77 4.36 14.49 0.90
N ILE A 78 3.58 13.66 1.61
CA ILE A 78 3.19 13.92 3.01
C ILE A 78 4.42 13.92 3.93
N LYS A 79 5.35 12.98 3.74
CA LYS A 79 6.57 12.92 4.56
C LYS A 79 7.47 14.13 4.30
N THR A 80 7.66 14.53 3.05
CA THR A 80 8.43 15.73 2.68
C THR A 80 7.85 16.98 3.32
N GLU A 81 6.52 17.12 3.34
CA GLU A 81 5.85 18.25 3.99
C GLU A 81 6.08 18.25 5.51
N LEU A 82 5.89 17.11 6.19
CA LEU A 82 6.19 16.97 7.63
C LEU A 82 7.67 17.28 7.95
N ASP A 83 8.60 16.75 7.16
CA ASP A 83 10.04 16.97 7.34
C ASP A 83 10.42 18.44 7.11
N SER A 84 9.75 19.14 6.18
CA SER A 84 9.97 20.56 5.92
C SER A 84 9.53 21.44 7.10
N ARG A 85 8.42 21.06 7.77
CA ARG A 85 7.88 21.77 8.93
C ARG A 85 8.63 21.49 10.22
N SER A 86 9.25 20.31 10.34
CA SER A 86 10.08 19.98 11.51
C SER A 86 11.45 20.68 11.49
N LYS A 87 11.86 21.27 10.36
CA LYS A 87 13.12 22.01 10.22
C LYS A 87 12.97 23.52 10.42
N HIS A 88 11.75 24.01 10.61
CA HIS A 88 11.41 25.38 10.96
C HIS A 88 10.88 25.44 12.40
#